data_AF-A0A3C0K7T9-F1
#
_entry.id   AF-A0A3C0K7T9-F1
#
_cell.length_a   1.000
_cell.length_b   1.000
_cell.length_c   1.000
_cell.angle_alpha   90.00
_cell.angle_beta   90.00
_cell.angle_gamma   90.00
#
_symmetry.space_group_name_H-M   'P 1'
#
loop_
_entity.id
_entity.type
_entity.pdbx_description
1 polymer ?
#
loop_
_entity_poly.entity_id
_entity_poly.type
_entity_poly.pdbx_seq_one_letter_code
_entity_poly.pdbx_strand_id
1 'polypeptide(L)'
;GGQMPLQRRLPKRGFKSQTLRFNAEVTLAQLNALDVAEVDVLALKQAGLVGQLAKRVKVVKTGEITRAVTLKDIAATAGAKAAIEAAGGSVAA
;
A
#
# COMPACT_ATOMS: atom_id res chain seq x y z
N GLY A 1 35.90 24.46 -13.08
CA GLY A 1 35.73 23.84 -11.74
C GLY A 1 35.69 24.85 -10.60
N GLY A 2 34.95 25.97 -10.72
CA GLY A 2 34.79 26.97 -9.65
C GLY A 2 33.35 27.40 -9.41
N GLN A 3 32.39 26.87 -10.18
CA GLN A 3 30.98 27.11 -9.96
C GLN A 3 30.49 26.23 -8.80
N MET A 4 29.74 26.83 -7.86
CA MET A 4 29.15 26.11 -6.74
C MET A 4 28.24 24.97 -7.23
N PRO A 5 28.45 23.73 -6.73
CA PRO A 5 27.60 22.60 -7.05
C PRO A 5 26.13 22.86 -6.68
N LEU A 6 25.19 22.36 -7.50
CA LEU A 6 23.76 22.62 -7.35
C LEU A 6 23.22 22.23 -5.96
N GLN A 7 23.68 21.11 -5.39
CA GLN A 7 23.32 20.65 -4.04
C GLN A 7 23.73 21.61 -2.90
N ARG A 8 24.69 22.52 -3.15
CA ARG A 8 25.11 23.57 -2.21
C ARG A 8 24.43 24.92 -2.49
N ARG A 9 23.90 25.11 -3.69
CA ARG A 9 23.17 26.32 -4.11
C ARG A 9 21.71 26.30 -3.66
N LEU A 10 21.09 25.12 -3.62
CA LEU A 10 19.72 24.97 -3.18
C LEU A 10 19.64 24.82 -1.65
N PRO A 11 18.67 25.47 -0.97
CA PRO A 11 18.48 25.29 0.46
C PRO A 11 17.98 23.87 0.75
N LYS A 12 18.40 23.30 1.89
CA LYS A 12 17.80 22.05 2.38
C LYS A 12 16.32 22.29 2.68
N ARG A 13 15.46 21.39 2.22
CA ARG A 13 14.01 21.44 2.43
C ARG A 13 13.49 20.08 2.86
N GLY A 14 12.43 20.10 3.66
CA GLY A 14 11.74 18.90 4.14
C GLY A 14 12.35 18.26 5.38
N PHE A 15 11.71 17.21 5.85
CA PHE A 15 12.15 16.35 6.94
C PHE A 15 11.72 14.91 6.64
N LYS A 16 12.39 13.92 7.25
CA LYS A 16 12.01 12.52 7.12
C LYS A 16 11.05 12.14 8.25
N SER A 17 9.83 11.74 7.91
CA SER A 17 8.88 11.23 8.90
C SER A 17 9.37 9.92 9.52
N GLN A 18 9.29 9.81 10.86
CA GLN A 18 9.62 8.59 11.59
C GLN A 18 8.60 7.45 11.39
N THR A 19 7.38 7.79 10.99
CA THR A 19 6.30 6.82 10.77
C THR A 19 6.35 6.17 9.40
N LEU A 20 7.08 6.76 8.45
CA LEU A 20 7.15 6.30 7.06
C LEU A 20 7.54 4.83 6.94
N ARG A 21 8.48 4.37 7.78
CA ARG A 21 8.96 2.97 7.81
C ARG A 21 7.92 1.94 8.26
N PHE A 22 6.81 2.39 8.85
CA PHE A 22 5.73 1.51 9.32
C PHE A 22 4.55 1.49 8.37
N ASN A 23 4.59 2.26 7.27
CA ASN A 23 3.55 2.29 6.27
C ASN A 23 3.95 1.39 5.10
N ALA A 24 3.01 0.58 4.63
CA ALA A 24 3.15 -0.21 3.43
C ALA A 24 1.97 0.03 2.49
N GLU A 25 2.21 -0.17 1.20
CA GLU A 25 1.20 -0.11 0.16
C GLU A 25 1.08 -1.48 -0.50
N VAL A 26 -0.14 -1.84 -0.87
CA VAL A 26 -0.43 -3.09 -1.58
C VAL A 26 -1.31 -2.78 -2.79
N THR A 27 -1.02 -3.46 -3.90
CA THR A 27 -1.72 -3.27 -5.18
C THR A 27 -2.81 -4.31 -5.38
N LEU A 28 -3.79 -4.01 -6.24
CA LEU A 28 -4.86 -4.96 -6.58
C LEU A 28 -4.31 -6.21 -7.27
N ALA A 29 -3.28 -6.09 -8.10
CA ALA A 29 -2.63 -7.23 -8.74
C ALA A 29 -2.02 -8.20 -7.72
N GLN A 30 -1.37 -7.67 -6.67
CA GLN A 30 -0.82 -8.49 -5.58
C GLN A 30 -1.92 -9.18 -4.77
N LEU A 31 -3.06 -8.50 -4.55
CA LEU A 31 -4.23 -9.11 -3.91
C LEU A 31 -4.86 -10.20 -4.78
N ASN A 32 -4.83 -10.07 -6.11
CA ASN A 32 -5.37 -11.09 -6.99
C ASN A 32 -4.48 -12.35 -7.04
N ALA A 33 -3.17 -12.18 -6.86
CA ALA A 33 -2.21 -13.29 -6.75
C ALA A 33 -2.28 -14.03 -5.40
N LEU A 34 -2.82 -13.39 -4.37
CA LEU A 34 -3.12 -14.02 -3.09
C LEU A 34 -4.35 -14.93 -3.23
N ASP A 35 -4.19 -16.21 -2.93
CA ASP A 35 -5.29 -17.17 -2.92
C ASP A 35 -6.00 -17.19 -1.55
N VAL A 36 -6.33 -15.99 -1.03
CA VAL A 36 -6.95 -15.83 0.29
C VAL A 36 -8.17 -14.92 0.16
N ALA A 37 -9.33 -15.41 0.63
CA ALA A 37 -10.58 -14.65 0.59
C ALA A 37 -10.59 -13.50 1.60
N GLU A 38 -9.97 -13.71 2.77
CA GLU A 38 -9.85 -12.71 3.83
C GLU A 38 -8.43 -12.13 3.89
N VAL A 39 -8.31 -10.82 3.71
CA VAL A 39 -7.01 -10.13 3.72
C VAL A 39 -6.91 -9.27 4.97
N ASP A 40 -6.01 -9.69 5.85
CA ASP A 40 -5.55 -8.96 7.04
C ASP A 40 -4.06 -8.62 6.91
N VAL A 41 -3.58 -7.68 7.72
CA VAL A 41 -2.16 -7.31 7.83
C VAL A 41 -1.29 -8.52 8.13
N LEU A 42 -1.76 -9.49 8.93
CA LEU A 42 -1.00 -10.71 9.23
C LEU A 42 -0.87 -11.60 7.99
N ALA A 43 -1.95 -11.79 7.22
CA ALA A 43 -1.92 -12.56 5.97
C ALA A 43 -0.97 -11.92 4.95
N LEU A 44 -0.98 -10.59 4.84
CA LEU A 44 -0.07 -9.84 3.96
C LEU A 44 1.40 -9.98 4.35
N LYS A 45 1.70 -10.08 5.65
CA LYS A 45 3.06 -10.34 6.16
C LYS A 45 3.51 -11.78 5.88
N GLN A 46 2.62 -12.75 6.05
CA GLN A 46 2.91 -14.16 5.76
C GLN A 46 3.19 -14.37 4.28
N ALA A 47 2.46 -13.69 3.41
CA ALA A 47 2.68 -13.71 1.97
C ALA A 47 3.91 -12.91 1.50
N GLY A 48 4.61 -12.23 2.42
CA GLY A 48 5.81 -11.45 2.09
C GLY A 48 5.54 -10.16 1.28
N LEU A 49 4.28 -9.77 1.10
CA LEU A 49 3.92 -8.56 0.35
C LEU A 49 4.16 -7.29 1.17
N VAL A 50 4.14 -7.41 2.48
CA VAL A 50 4.32 -6.30 3.42
C VAL A 50 5.46 -6.63 4.39
N GLY A 51 6.32 -5.64 4.65
CA GLY A 51 7.43 -5.81 5.59
C GLY A 51 6.96 -6.10 7.01
N GLN A 52 7.72 -6.90 7.76
CA GLN A 52 7.36 -7.31 9.14
C GLN A 52 7.11 -6.14 10.09
N LEU A 53 7.82 -5.03 9.88
CA LEU A 53 7.71 -3.80 10.67
C LEU A 53 6.50 -2.94 10.31
N ALA A 54 5.80 -3.22 9.20
CA ALA A 54 4.66 -2.44 8.81
C ALA A 54 3.52 -2.59 9.82
N LYS A 55 2.90 -1.45 10.15
CA LYS A 55 1.77 -1.32 11.07
C LYS A 55 0.53 -0.82 10.38
N ARG A 56 0.68 -0.09 9.27
CA ARG A 56 -0.43 0.44 8.47
C ARG A 56 -0.25 0.02 7.02
N VAL A 57 -1.31 -0.51 6.45
CA VAL A 57 -1.34 -0.90 5.04
C VAL A 57 -2.41 -0.09 4.32
N LYS A 58 -2.10 0.38 3.12
CA LYS A 58 -3.07 1.04 2.24
C LYS A 58 -3.14 0.35 0.88
N VAL A 59 -4.36 0.04 0.44
CA VAL A 59 -4.59 -0.57 -0.89
C VAL A 59 -4.74 0.52 -1.96
N VAL A 60 -3.94 0.40 -3.01
CA VAL A 60 -3.88 1.35 -4.13
C VAL A 60 -4.40 0.69 -5.39
N LYS A 61 -5.14 1.46 -6.21
CA LYS A 61 -5.68 1.00 -7.49
C LYS A 61 -4.56 0.89 -8.53
N THR A 62 -3.90 -0.26 -8.53
CA THR A 62 -2.91 -0.64 -9.55
C THR A 62 -3.13 -2.08 -9.95
N GLY A 63 -3.41 -2.31 -11.23
CA GLY A 63 -3.82 -3.60 -11.76
C GLY A 63 -5.32 -3.87 -11.61
N GLU A 64 -5.70 -5.12 -11.84
CA GLU A 64 -7.09 -5.59 -11.83
C GLU A 64 -7.32 -6.63 -10.74
N ILE A 65 -8.56 -6.72 -10.28
CA ILE A 65 -9.01 -7.72 -9.33
C ILE A 65 -10.25 -8.41 -9.90
N THR A 66 -10.16 -9.72 -10.09
CA THR A 66 -11.23 -10.54 -10.66
C THR A 66 -11.95 -11.38 -9.60
N ARG A 67 -11.42 -11.39 -8.38
CA ARG A 67 -11.88 -12.20 -7.26
C ARG A 67 -12.53 -11.32 -6.19
N ALA A 68 -13.54 -11.88 -5.54
CA ALA A 68 -14.13 -11.28 -4.35
C ALA A 68 -13.15 -11.41 -3.18
N VAL A 69 -12.71 -10.28 -2.61
CA VAL A 69 -11.79 -10.22 -1.48
C VAL A 69 -12.42 -9.38 -0.37
N THR A 70 -12.33 -9.85 0.87
CA THR A 70 -12.74 -9.09 2.05
C THR A 70 -11.52 -8.50 2.75
N LEU A 71 -11.43 -7.17 2.80
CA LEU A 71 -10.39 -6.46 3.56
C LEU A 71 -10.86 -6.26 5.01
N LYS A 72 -10.03 -6.65 5.99
CA LYS A 72 -10.25 -6.40 7.43
C LYS A 72 -9.23 -5.38 7.95
N ASP A 73 -9.69 -4.29 8.57
CA ASP A 73 -8.86 -3.25 9.20
C ASP A 73 -7.80 -2.59 8.28
N ILE A 74 -8.01 -2.66 6.95
CA ILE A 74 -7.09 -2.11 5.95
C ILE A 74 -7.74 -0.93 5.22
N ALA A 75 -7.02 0.19 5.16
CA ALA A 75 -7.48 1.35 4.41
C ALA A 75 -7.32 1.10 2.89
N ALA A 76 -8.35 1.42 2.11
CA ALA A 76 -8.28 1.40 0.65
C ALA A 76 -8.50 2.79 0.06
N THR A 77 -7.80 3.10 -1.03
CA THR A 77 -8.05 4.31 -1.84
C THR A 77 -9.45 4.24 -2.46
N ALA A 78 -10.06 5.39 -2.76
CA ALA A 78 -11.42 5.45 -3.31
C ALA A 78 -11.55 4.61 -4.60
N GLY A 79 -10.57 4.69 -5.50
CA GLY A 79 -10.54 3.89 -6.72
C GLY A 79 -10.35 2.39 -6.47
N ALA A 80 -9.61 2.00 -5.43
CA ALA A 80 -9.42 0.59 -5.07
C ALA A 80 -10.69 0.01 -4.43
N LYS A 81 -11.36 0.76 -3.55
CA LYS A 81 -12.65 0.36 -2.97
C LYS A 81 -13.67 0.04 -4.05
N ALA A 82 -13.85 0.96 -5.00
CA ALA A 82 -14.78 0.76 -6.11
C ALA A 82 -14.44 -0.48 -6.95
N ALA A 83 -13.16 -0.76 -7.19
CA ALA A 83 -12.74 -1.95 -7.92
C ALA A 83 -13.00 -3.25 -7.15
N ILE A 84 -12.78 -3.24 -5.82
CA ILE A 84 -13.02 -4.40 -4.94
C ILE A 84 -14.52 -4.69 -4.83
N GLU A 85 -15.34 -3.66 -4.63
CA GLU A 85 -16.80 -3.78 -4.57
C GLU A 85 -17.37 -4.27 -5.91
N ALA A 86 -16.85 -3.79 -7.04
CA ALA A 86 -17.23 -4.27 -8.37
C ALA A 86 -16.89 -5.76 -8.60
N ALA A 87 -15.84 -6.26 -7.96
CA ALA A 87 -15.48 -7.68 -7.97
C ALA A 87 -16.27 -8.52 -6.94
N GLY A 88 -17.23 -7.92 -6.24
CA GLY A 88 -18.04 -8.59 -5.21
C GLY A 88 -17.34 -8.74 -3.84
N GLY A 89 -16.23 -8.04 -3.63
CA GLY A 89 -15.54 -7.97 -2.36
C GLY A 89 -16.17 -7.00 -1.36
N SER A 90 -15.65 -6.98 -0.14
CA SER A 90 -16.11 -6.08 0.93
C SER A 90 -14.93 -5.41 1.63
N VAL A 91 -15.14 -4.15 2.05
CA VAL A 91 -14.16 -3.40 2.83
C VAL A 91 -14.76 -3.15 4.20
N ALA A 92 -14.42 -4.02 5.17
CA ALA A 92 -14.75 -3.81 6.57
C ALA A 92 -13.68 -2.87 7.15
N ALA A 93 -14.07 -1.60 7.32
CA ALA A 93 -13.22 -0.53 7.84
C ALA A 93 -13.28 -0.44 9.37
#